data_AF-A0A6C0EK33-F1
#
_entry.id   AF-A0A6C0EK33-F1
#
_cell.length_a   1.000
_cell.length_b   1.000
_cell.length_c   1.000
_cell.angle_alpha   90.00
_cell.angle_beta   90.00
_cell.angle_gamma   90.00
#
_symmetry.space_group_name_H-M   'P 1'
#
loop_
_entity.id
_entity.type
_entity.pdbx_description
1 polymer ?
#
loop_
_entity_poly.entity_id
_entity_poly.type
_entity_poly.pdbx_seq_one_letter_code
_entity_poly.pdbx_strand_id
1 'polypeptide(L)'
;MEYGQTVCNGEVCDFNYTRHVGWSEGNECIRGYYSPQTVNLISRKVTELTMGVDPKNRPIIVPNVRICEVMDDVYQSFTPSVGDIYSRYIVPNGEQEDMVQSMIDQTIEIITSSIRNDLGIQQNNQKLSAWVQVLGDFNQDGLRSHDIIKVREKRPTPMQFHLNY
;
A
#
# COMPACT_ATOMS: atom_id res chain seq x y z
N MET A 1 -33.27 -2.23 -14.18
CA MET A 1 -32.34 -1.80 -13.13
C MET A 1 -31.03 -2.55 -13.36
N GLU A 2 -30.12 -1.94 -14.10
CA GLU A 2 -28.75 -2.45 -14.27
C GLU A 2 -27.93 -1.95 -13.08
N TYR A 3 -27.66 -2.84 -12.13
CA TYR A 3 -26.76 -2.57 -11.03
C TYR A 3 -25.35 -3.00 -11.44
N GLY A 4 -24.42 -2.05 -11.46
CA GLY A 4 -22.99 -2.30 -11.67
C GLY A 4 -22.59 -2.39 -13.15
N GLN A 5 -21.77 -1.45 -13.63
CA GLN A 5 -21.01 -1.68 -14.85
C GLN A 5 -20.00 -2.80 -14.57
N THR A 6 -20.06 -3.88 -15.33
CA THR A 6 -19.10 -4.98 -15.26
C THR A 6 -17.74 -4.49 -15.75
N VAL A 7 -16.76 -4.38 -14.85
CA VAL A 7 -15.42 -3.95 -15.22
C VAL A 7 -14.40 -4.74 -14.42
N CYS A 8 -13.67 -5.59 -15.14
CA CYS A 8 -12.73 -6.64 -14.69
C CYS A 8 -13.41 -8.02 -14.56
N ASN A 9 -13.41 -8.83 -15.62
CA ASN A 9 -13.83 -10.24 -15.57
C ASN A 9 -15.20 -10.52 -14.87
N GLY A 10 -16.11 -9.54 -14.85
CA GLY A 10 -17.41 -9.64 -14.17
C GLY A 10 -17.46 -9.12 -12.72
N GLU A 11 -16.34 -8.71 -12.14
CA GLU A 11 -16.26 -8.11 -10.80
C GLU A 11 -16.40 -6.58 -10.87
N VAL A 12 -16.82 -5.97 -9.76
CA VAL A 12 -16.98 -4.51 -9.62
C VAL A 12 -15.78 -3.99 -8.83
N CYS A 13 -15.04 -3.03 -9.41
CA CYS A 13 -13.85 -2.44 -8.77
C CYS A 13 -14.18 -1.67 -7.48
N ASP A 14 -15.40 -1.13 -7.38
CA ASP A 14 -15.92 -0.52 -6.16
C ASP A 14 -16.35 -1.60 -5.16
N PHE A 15 -15.55 -1.83 -4.11
CA PHE A 15 -15.87 -2.81 -3.08
C PHE A 15 -16.98 -2.36 -2.13
N ASN A 16 -17.42 -1.10 -2.16
CA ASN A 16 -18.50 -0.62 -1.31
C ASN A 16 -19.85 -1.30 -1.63
N TYR A 17 -20.03 -1.82 -2.85
CA TYR A 17 -21.16 -2.69 -3.20
C TYR A 17 -21.23 -3.97 -2.36
N THR A 18 -20.09 -4.45 -1.87
CA THR A 18 -20.03 -5.63 -0.99
C THR A 18 -20.10 -5.25 0.48
N ARG A 19 -19.61 -4.06 0.85
CA ARG A 19 -19.62 -3.58 2.24
C ARG A 19 -20.96 -3.04 2.72
N HIS A 20 -21.74 -2.41 1.83
CA HIS A 20 -22.97 -1.70 2.19
C HIS A 20 -24.17 -2.25 1.42
N VAL A 21 -25.22 -2.66 2.13
CA VAL A 21 -26.46 -3.15 1.53
C VAL A 21 -27.20 -1.99 0.86
N GLY A 22 -27.57 -2.16 -0.41
CA GLY A 22 -28.28 -1.12 -1.17
C GLY A 22 -27.38 0.06 -1.58
N TRP A 23 -26.06 -0.12 -1.55
CA TRP A 23 -25.11 0.88 -2.02
C TRP A 23 -25.39 1.29 -3.46
N SER A 24 -25.46 2.60 -3.67
CA SER A 24 -25.48 3.20 -5.00
C SER A 24 -24.73 4.52 -4.93
N GLU A 25 -23.68 4.66 -5.73
CA GLU A 25 -22.95 5.91 -5.79
C GLU A 25 -23.72 6.93 -6.63
N GLY A 26 -24.10 8.03 -6.00
CA GLY A 26 -24.83 9.14 -6.62
C GLY A 26 -23.90 10.18 -7.26
N ASN A 27 -22.63 10.21 -6.86
CA ASN A 27 -21.66 11.18 -7.36
C ASN A 27 -20.94 10.67 -8.62
N GLU A 28 -21.12 11.37 -9.75
CA GLU A 28 -20.49 11.03 -11.03
C GLU A 28 -18.96 11.02 -10.98
N CYS A 29 -18.35 11.91 -10.18
CA CYS A 29 -16.90 11.97 -10.02
C CYS A 29 -16.33 10.70 -9.37
N ILE A 30 -17.01 10.15 -8.36
CA ILE A 30 -16.61 8.90 -7.70
C ILE A 30 -16.85 7.69 -8.60
N ARG A 31 -17.91 7.72 -9.42
CA ARG A 31 -18.11 6.70 -10.46
C ARG A 31 -16.99 6.72 -11.50
N GLY A 32 -16.49 7.91 -11.85
CA GLY A 32 -15.32 8.09 -12.71
C GLY A 32 -14.04 7.56 -12.09
N TYR A 33 -13.88 7.67 -10.77
CA TYR A 33 -12.73 7.14 -10.05
C TYR A 33 -12.60 5.62 -10.23
N TYR A 34 -13.67 4.85 -9.99
CA TYR A 34 -13.67 3.38 -10.16
C TYR A 34 -13.83 2.92 -11.62
N SER A 35 -13.74 3.83 -12.59
CA SER A 35 -13.92 3.50 -14.00
C SER A 35 -12.72 2.70 -14.56
N PRO A 36 -12.94 1.83 -15.57
CA PRO A 36 -11.87 1.07 -16.22
C PRO A 36 -10.78 1.98 -16.81
N GLN A 37 -11.17 3.15 -17.28
CA GLN A 37 -10.28 4.13 -17.87
C GLN A 37 -9.26 4.60 -16.83
N THR A 38 -9.74 4.93 -15.63
CA THR A 38 -8.90 5.36 -14.50
C THR A 38 -7.99 4.24 -14.03
N VAL A 39 -8.50 3.01 -13.88
CA VAL A 39 -7.68 1.85 -13.49
C VAL A 39 -6.56 1.59 -14.52
N ASN A 40 -6.86 1.67 -15.81
CA ASN A 40 -5.87 1.53 -16.87
C ASN A 40 -4.86 2.68 -16.88
N LEU A 41 -5.29 3.90 -16.56
CA LEU A 41 -4.41 5.06 -16.41
C LEU A 41 -3.43 4.84 -15.26
N ILE A 42 -3.92 4.42 -14.09
CA ILE A 42 -3.10 4.10 -12.92
C ILE A 42 -2.10 2.98 -13.27
N SER A 43 -2.56 1.88 -13.87
CA SER A 43 -1.71 0.76 -14.27
C SER A 43 -0.55 1.19 -15.18
N ARG A 44 -0.84 2.02 -16.20
CA ARG A 44 0.17 2.58 -17.10
C ARG A 44 1.14 3.50 -16.36
N LYS A 45 0.64 4.39 -15.51
CA LYS A 45 1.47 5.34 -14.75
C LYS A 45 2.37 4.66 -13.74
N VAL A 46 1.86 3.65 -13.02
CA VAL A 46 2.67 2.81 -12.13
C VAL A 46 3.77 2.11 -12.91
N THR A 47 3.45 1.53 -14.07
CA THR A 47 4.45 0.87 -14.93
C THR A 47 5.53 1.86 -15.39
N GLU A 48 5.14 3.07 -15.80
CA GLU A 48 6.05 4.14 -16.22
C GLU A 48 6.97 4.58 -15.08
N LEU A 49 6.43 4.85 -13.89
CA LEU A 49 7.19 5.32 -12.73
C LEU A 49 8.10 4.25 -12.12
N THR A 50 7.81 2.97 -12.36
CA THR A 50 8.62 1.85 -11.87
C THR A 50 9.64 1.33 -12.89
N MET A 51 9.73 1.96 -14.07
CA MET A 51 10.79 1.65 -15.02
C MET A 51 12.17 1.90 -14.41
N GLY A 52 13.11 0.98 -14.63
CA GLY A 52 14.47 1.06 -14.08
C GLY A 52 14.62 0.58 -12.63
N VAL A 53 13.55 0.21 -11.92
CA VAL A 53 13.65 -0.36 -10.57
C VAL A 53 14.15 -1.81 -10.60
N ASP A 54 13.71 -2.59 -11.59
CA ASP A 54 14.21 -3.96 -11.80
C ASP A 54 15.62 -3.90 -12.46
N PRO A 55 16.62 -4.67 -11.99
CA PRO A 55 17.97 -4.67 -12.57
C PRO A 55 18.02 -5.09 -14.05
N LYS A 56 16.99 -5.80 -14.52
CA LYS A 56 16.83 -6.22 -15.93
C LYS A 56 15.92 -5.27 -16.72
N ASN A 57 15.53 -4.16 -16.11
CA ASN A 57 14.63 -3.15 -16.67
C ASN A 57 13.32 -3.75 -17.24
N ARG A 58 12.79 -4.79 -16.61
CA ARG A 58 11.50 -5.36 -17.02
C ARG A 58 10.36 -4.46 -16.52
N PRO A 59 9.32 -4.25 -17.33
CA PRO A 59 8.15 -3.51 -16.88
C PRO A 59 7.44 -4.27 -15.76
N ILE A 60 7.15 -3.57 -14.66
CA ILE A 60 6.42 -4.13 -13.53
C ILE A 60 4.95 -3.82 -13.76
N ILE A 61 4.15 -4.88 -13.98
CA ILE A 61 2.71 -4.77 -14.22
C ILE A 61 1.99 -5.19 -12.95
N VAL A 62 1.18 -4.30 -12.40
CA VAL A 62 0.33 -4.57 -11.23
C VAL A 62 -1.03 -5.10 -11.71
N PRO A 63 -1.54 -6.20 -11.12
CA PRO A 63 -2.88 -6.68 -11.43
C PRO A 63 -3.97 -5.65 -11.10
N ASN A 64 -4.95 -5.49 -11.99
CA ASN A 64 -6.03 -4.52 -11.79
C ASN A 64 -6.81 -4.72 -10.48
N VAL A 65 -6.99 -5.97 -10.03
CA VAL A 65 -7.64 -6.26 -8.74
C VAL A 65 -6.91 -5.60 -7.57
N ARG A 66 -5.58 -5.65 -7.56
CA ARG A 66 -4.77 -5.00 -6.51
C ARG A 66 -4.85 -3.48 -6.59
N ILE A 67 -4.96 -2.93 -7.80
CA ILE A 67 -5.19 -1.50 -7.98
C ILE A 67 -6.54 -1.10 -7.37
N CYS A 68 -7.61 -1.85 -7.65
CA CYS A 68 -8.94 -1.63 -7.08
C CYS A 68 -8.94 -1.70 -5.54
N GLU A 69 -8.24 -2.66 -4.95
CA GLU A 69 -8.12 -2.76 -3.48
C GLU A 69 -7.47 -1.51 -2.87
N VAL A 70 -6.36 -1.04 -3.45
CA VAL A 70 -5.68 0.17 -2.95
C VAL A 70 -6.54 1.41 -3.18
N MET A 71 -7.24 1.52 -4.32
CA MET A 71 -8.15 2.63 -4.60
C MET A 71 -9.27 2.72 -3.56
N ASP A 72 -9.83 1.58 -3.20
CA ASP A 72 -10.88 1.48 -2.21
C ASP A 72 -10.38 1.82 -0.80
N ASP A 73 -9.18 1.37 -0.42
CA ASP A 73 -8.54 1.77 0.85
C ASP A 73 -8.24 3.27 0.91
N VAL A 74 -7.79 3.87 -0.20
CA VAL A 74 -7.59 5.32 -0.32
C VAL A 74 -8.92 6.05 -0.16
N TYR A 75 -9.98 5.63 -0.84
CA TYR A 75 -11.31 6.22 -0.71
C TYR A 75 -11.82 6.19 0.74
N GLN A 76 -11.59 5.09 1.47
CA GLN A 76 -11.99 4.98 2.87
C GLN A 76 -11.19 5.87 3.82
N SER A 77 -9.90 6.07 3.54
CA SER A 77 -9.00 6.87 4.38
C SER A 77 -8.94 8.34 3.98
N PHE A 78 -9.49 8.70 2.82
CA PHE A 78 -9.42 10.05 2.29
C PHE A 78 -10.24 11.03 3.13
N THR A 79 -9.54 12.00 3.73
CA THR A 79 -10.17 13.14 4.39
C THR A 79 -9.91 14.42 3.59
N PRO A 80 -10.92 15.08 3.03
CA PRO A 80 -10.72 16.34 2.32
C PRO A 80 -10.18 17.41 3.26
N SER A 81 -9.40 18.34 2.72
CA SER A 81 -8.94 19.50 3.49
C SER A 81 -10.15 20.33 3.92
N VAL A 82 -10.40 20.38 5.23
CA VAL A 82 -11.46 21.19 5.82
C VAL A 82 -10.89 22.51 6.31
N GLY A 83 -11.58 23.62 6.02
CA GLY A 83 -11.26 24.92 6.61
C GLY A 83 -11.56 24.95 8.11
N ASP A 84 -10.76 25.70 8.87
CA ASP A 84 -11.01 26.00 10.28
C ASP A 84 -12.30 26.86 10.43
N ILE A 85 -12.89 26.93 11.63
CA ILE A 85 -14.15 27.61 11.96
C ILE A 85 -14.22 29.04 11.38
N TYR A 86 -13.09 29.76 11.35
CA TYR A 86 -12.99 31.12 10.81
C TYR A 86 -12.63 31.20 9.32
N SER A 87 -12.18 30.11 8.71
CA SER A 87 -11.78 30.03 7.29
C SER A 87 -12.63 29.07 6.46
N ARG A 88 -13.74 28.54 6.99
CA ARG A 88 -14.69 27.66 6.28
C ARG A 88 -15.15 28.17 4.91
N TYR A 89 -15.24 29.49 4.73
CA TYR A 89 -15.63 30.14 3.48
C TYR A 89 -14.47 30.82 2.74
N ILE A 90 -13.27 30.78 3.32
CA ILE A 90 -12.03 31.36 2.79
C ILE A 90 -10.99 30.24 2.73
N VAL A 91 -11.40 29.06 2.27
CA VAL A 91 -10.43 28.10 1.74
C VAL A 91 -10.01 28.71 0.40
N PRO A 92 -8.75 29.11 0.21
CA PRO A 92 -8.31 29.65 -1.06
C PRO A 92 -8.48 28.56 -2.13
N ASN A 93 -9.59 28.60 -2.87
CA ASN A 93 -9.91 27.73 -4.02
C ASN A 93 -8.99 28.01 -5.23
N GLY A 94 -7.80 28.57 -5.02
CA GLY A 94 -6.83 28.83 -6.09
C GLY A 94 -6.18 27.55 -6.63
N GLU A 95 -6.14 26.51 -5.81
CA GLU A 95 -5.59 25.18 -6.13
C GLU A 95 -6.48 24.11 -5.50
N GLN A 96 -7.77 24.12 -5.81
CA GLN A 96 -8.64 23.02 -5.41
C GLN A 96 -8.23 21.82 -6.26
N GLU A 97 -7.25 21.03 -5.78
CA GLU A 97 -6.94 19.73 -6.37
C GLU A 97 -8.26 18.98 -6.48
N ASP A 98 -8.57 18.52 -7.71
CA ASP A 98 -9.70 17.64 -7.92
C ASP A 98 -9.57 16.48 -6.94
N MET A 99 -10.53 16.34 -6.03
CA MET A 99 -10.51 15.32 -4.97
C MET A 99 -10.19 13.93 -5.53
N VAL A 100 -10.78 13.63 -6.69
CA VAL A 100 -10.55 12.39 -7.44
C VAL A 100 -9.10 12.28 -7.93
N GLN A 101 -8.53 13.38 -8.43
CA GLN A 101 -7.14 13.40 -8.87
C GLN A 101 -6.19 13.18 -7.70
N SER A 102 -6.42 13.84 -6.55
CA SER A 102 -5.65 13.62 -5.33
C SER A 102 -5.71 12.16 -4.86
N MET A 103 -6.88 11.53 -4.90
CA MET A 103 -7.03 10.09 -4.61
C MET A 103 -6.28 9.21 -5.62
N ILE A 104 -6.33 9.53 -6.91
CA ILE A 104 -5.58 8.81 -7.96
C ILE A 104 -4.07 8.90 -7.69
N ASP A 105 -3.57 10.10 -7.39
CA ASP A 105 -2.16 10.35 -7.16
C ASP A 105 -1.66 9.62 -5.89
N GLN A 106 -2.44 9.66 -4.80
CA GLN A 106 -2.16 8.88 -3.59
C GLN A 106 -2.13 7.36 -3.87
N THR A 107 -3.05 6.86 -4.69
CA THR A 107 -3.08 5.44 -5.09
C THR A 107 -1.80 5.06 -5.83
N ILE A 108 -1.38 5.88 -6.79
CA ILE A 108 -0.14 5.67 -7.56
C ILE A 108 1.08 5.71 -6.62
N GLU A 109 1.14 6.67 -5.71
CA GLU A 109 2.24 6.80 -4.75
C GLU A 109 2.37 5.58 -3.84
N ILE A 110 1.27 5.11 -3.26
CA ILE A 110 1.26 3.93 -2.38
C ILE A 110 1.78 2.70 -3.13
N ILE A 111 1.26 2.44 -4.34
CA ILE A 111 1.66 1.29 -5.14
C ILE A 111 3.14 1.38 -5.53
N THR A 112 3.58 2.52 -6.05
CA THR A 112 4.97 2.71 -6.50
C THR A 112 5.97 2.65 -5.35
N SER A 113 5.63 3.21 -4.19
CA SER A 113 6.42 3.13 -2.96
C SER A 113 6.56 1.69 -2.47
N SER A 114 5.45 0.93 -2.42
CA SER A 114 5.48 -0.49 -2.04
C SER A 114 6.41 -1.30 -2.95
N ILE A 115 6.26 -1.16 -4.27
CA ILE A 115 7.10 -1.87 -5.25
C ILE A 115 8.58 -1.53 -5.06
N ARG A 116 8.90 -0.24 -4.88
CA ARG A 116 10.28 0.22 -4.66
C ARG A 116 10.86 -0.37 -3.37
N ASN A 117 10.09 -0.34 -2.28
CA ASN A 117 10.53 -0.84 -0.98
C ASN A 117 10.74 -2.36 -1.02
N ASP A 118 9.80 -3.11 -1.57
CA ASP A 118 9.87 -4.57 -1.64
C ASP A 118 11.05 -5.04 -2.48
N LEU A 119 11.27 -4.43 -3.65
CA LEU A 119 12.42 -4.76 -4.50
C LEU A 119 13.74 -4.31 -3.86
N GLY A 120 13.78 -3.14 -3.22
CA GLY A 120 14.95 -2.67 -2.49
C GLY A 120 15.34 -3.61 -1.35
N ILE A 121 14.35 -4.09 -0.58
CA ILE A 121 14.55 -5.09 0.48
C ILE A 121 15.05 -6.41 -0.12
N GLN A 122 14.44 -6.90 -1.19
CA GLN A 122 14.88 -8.14 -1.84
C GLN A 122 16.33 -8.04 -2.35
N GLN A 123 16.69 -6.95 -3.01
CA GLN A 123 18.05 -6.73 -3.50
C GLN A 123 19.08 -6.66 -2.36
N ASN A 124 18.72 -6.01 -1.24
CA ASN A 124 19.61 -5.95 -0.08
C ASN A 124 19.72 -7.31 0.62
N ASN A 125 18.61 -8.05 0.75
CA ASN A 125 18.60 -9.39 1.32
C ASN A 125 19.37 -10.40 0.46
N GLN A 126 19.37 -10.24 -0.87
CA GLN A 126 20.15 -11.09 -1.79
C GLN A 126 21.68 -10.95 -1.59
N LYS A 127 22.16 -9.81 -1.07
CA LYS A 127 23.58 -9.62 -0.76
C LYS A 127 24.01 -10.41 0.47
N LEU A 128 23.07 -10.69 1.37
CA LEU A 128 23.34 -11.38 2.63
C LEU A 128 23.54 -12.86 2.36
N SER A 129 24.73 -13.38 2.72
CA SER A 129 24.99 -14.81 2.75
C SER A 129 24.80 -15.37 4.17
N ALA A 130 24.54 -16.67 4.29
CA ALA A 130 24.49 -17.37 5.59
C ALA A 130 25.83 -17.27 6.37
N TRP A 131 26.90 -16.82 5.72
CA TRP A 131 28.25 -16.68 6.27
C TRP A 131 28.63 -15.23 6.57
N VAL A 132 27.70 -14.27 6.49
CA VAL A 132 27.92 -12.92 7.02
C VAL A 132 27.92 -13.01 8.55
N GLN A 133 29.09 -13.35 9.11
CA GLN A 133 29.29 -13.58 10.55
C GLN A 133 29.61 -12.30 11.32
N VAL A 134 29.97 -11.22 10.62
CA VAL A 134 30.37 -9.94 11.23
C VAL A 134 29.17 -9.00 11.22
N LEU A 135 28.70 -8.64 12.42
CA LEU A 135 27.64 -7.66 12.66
C LEU A 135 28.24 -6.35 13.19
N GLY A 136 27.60 -5.20 12.93
CA GLY A 136 28.07 -3.89 13.40
C GLY A 136 29.00 -3.17 12.42
N ASP A 137 29.85 -2.28 12.93
CA ASP A 137 30.64 -1.32 12.14
C ASP A 137 31.67 -1.94 11.18
N PHE A 138 31.96 -3.24 11.33
CA PHE A 138 32.90 -3.98 10.48
C PHE A 138 32.21 -4.84 9.41
N ASN A 139 30.89 -4.73 9.25
CA ASN A 139 30.16 -5.40 8.18
C ASN A 139 30.17 -4.56 6.89
N GLN A 140 30.51 -5.18 5.76
CA GLN A 140 30.42 -4.57 4.43
C GLN A 140 28.98 -4.24 4.03
N ASP A 141 28.01 -5.01 4.53
CA ASP A 141 26.58 -4.87 4.19
C ASP A 141 25.80 -3.97 5.17
N GLY A 142 26.48 -3.38 6.16
CA GLY A 142 25.86 -2.43 7.10
C GLY A 142 24.82 -3.05 8.05
N LEU A 143 24.81 -4.38 8.24
CA LEU A 143 23.91 -5.00 9.22
C LEU A 143 24.24 -4.54 10.63
N ARG A 144 23.26 -3.94 11.29
CA ARG A 144 23.38 -3.55 12.69
C ARG A 144 23.34 -4.78 13.58
N SER A 145 24.27 -4.85 14.53
CA SER A 145 24.11 -5.73 15.68
C SER A 145 22.89 -5.26 16.47
N HIS A 146 21.96 -6.16 16.76
CA HIS A 146 20.89 -5.90 17.70
C HIS A 146 21.17 -6.68 18.99
N ASP A 147 20.72 -6.17 20.13
CA ASP A 147 20.77 -6.92 21.38
C ASP A 147 19.97 -8.22 21.26
N ILE A 148 20.40 -9.27 21.98
CA ILE A 148 19.67 -10.53 22.05
C ILE A 148 18.21 -10.22 22.42
N ILE A 149 17.26 -10.67 21.58
CA ILE A 149 15.83 -10.50 21.86
C ILE A 149 15.53 -11.26 23.14
N LYS A 150 15.35 -10.52 24.24
CA LYS A 150 15.01 -11.09 25.54
C LYS A 150 13.55 -11.54 25.46
N VAL A 151 13.35 -12.85 25.39
CA VAL A 151 12.01 -13.42 25.55
C VAL A 151 11.53 -13.07 26.96
N ARG A 152 10.43 -12.32 27.05
CA ARG A 152 9.85 -11.88 28.34
C ARG A 152 9.46 -13.07 29.21
N GLU A 153 9.14 -14.19 28.59
CA GLU A 153 8.88 -15.46 29.27
C GLU A 153 10.18 -16.26 29.41
N LYS A 154 10.86 -16.10 30.55
CA LYS A 154 11.60 -17.24 31.10
C LYS A 154 10.55 -18.31 31.36
N ARG A 155 10.49 -19.36 30.53
CA ARG A 155 9.75 -20.57 30.88
C ARG A 155 10.04 -20.89 32.36
N PRO A 156 9.02 -21.06 33.22
CA PRO A 156 9.25 -21.51 34.58
C PRO A 156 10.14 -22.74 34.52
N THR A 157 11.20 -22.80 35.32
CA THR A 157 11.95 -24.05 35.50
C THR A 157 10.92 -25.14 35.80
N PRO A 158 10.83 -26.19 34.97
CA PRO A 158 9.86 -27.25 35.21
C PRO A 158 10.10 -27.74 36.63
N MET A 159 9.07 -27.74 37.47
CA MET A 159 9.18 -28.20 38.84
C MET A 159 9.81 -29.59 38.81
N GLN A 160 11.01 -29.69 39.38
CA GLN A 160 11.72 -30.96 39.56
C GLN A 160 11.05 -31.71 40.71
N PHE A 161 9.84 -32.20 40.46
CA PHE A 161 9.29 -33.27 41.27
C PHE A 161 10.19 -34.49 41.02
N HIS A 162 10.81 -35.01 42.08
CA HIS A 162 11.76 -36.16 42.12
C HIS A 162 13.26 -35.87 41.97
N LEU A 163 13.78 -34.74 42.44
CA LEU A 163 15.20 -34.71 42.86
C LEU A 163 15.33 -35.33 44.26
N ASN A 164 15.80 -36.58 44.32
CA ASN A 164 16.27 -37.19 45.55
C ASN A 164 17.69 -36.66 45.83
N TYR A 165 17.93 -36.19 47.05
CA TYR A 165 19.21 -35.68 47.55
C TYR A 165 20.27 -36.76 47.61
#